data_AF-R5MGL3-F1
#
_entry.id   AF-R5MGL3-F1
#
_cell.length_a   1.000
_cell.length_b   1.000
_cell.length_c   1.000
_cell.angle_alpha   90.00
_cell.angle_beta   90.00
_cell.angle_gamma   90.00
#
_symmetry.space_group_name_H-M   'P 1'
#
loop_
_entity.id
_entity.type
_entity.pdbx_description
1 polymer ?
#
loop_
_entity_poly.entity_id
_entity_poly.type
_entity_poly.pdbx_seq_one_letter_code
_entity_poly.pdbx_strand_id
1 'polypeptide(L)'
;MTDNNDDILVKKFFSENRIDVPDNGFSKRVMRRLPNRTRRISRLWTVICVVIGLLIFVHNKGLTVLVSCFDSILSGMLAHHEQLNNPYVLLSMVAGCALLWGIGLAVRER
;
A
#
# COMPACT_ATOMS: atom_id res chain seq x y z
N MET A 1 -18.71 49.44 -9.65
CA MET A 1 -17.25 49.57 -9.86
C MET A 1 -16.59 50.12 -8.57
N THR A 2 -16.84 49.49 -7.42
CA THR A 2 -16.43 49.99 -6.09
C THR A 2 -15.41 49.07 -5.39
N ASP A 3 -15.35 47.81 -5.81
CA ASP A 3 -14.49 46.74 -5.25
C ASP A 3 -12.98 47.09 -5.26
N ASN A 4 -12.53 47.73 -6.35
CA ASN A 4 -11.09 48.01 -6.54
C ASN A 4 -10.53 49.09 -5.60
N ASN A 5 -11.37 49.99 -5.06
CA ASN A 5 -10.90 51.04 -4.15
C ASN A 5 -10.78 50.54 -2.70
N ASP A 6 -11.66 49.62 -2.30
CA ASP A 6 -11.63 49.05 -0.95
C ASP A 6 -10.37 48.20 -0.75
N ASP A 7 -9.97 47.42 -1.76
CA ASP A 7 -8.70 46.67 -1.76
C ASP A 7 -7.47 47.56 -1.58
N ILE A 8 -7.49 48.76 -2.16
CA ILE A 8 -6.40 49.73 -2.07
C ILE A 8 -6.35 50.33 -0.66
N LEU A 9 -7.49 50.69 -0.09
CA LEU A 9 -7.57 51.19 1.29
C LEU A 9 -7.12 50.14 2.29
N VAL A 10 -7.55 48.89 2.12
CA VAL A 10 -7.19 47.78 3.01
C VAL A 10 -5.69 47.50 2.93
N LYS A 11 -5.10 47.47 1.73
CA LYS A 11 -3.64 47.33 1.58
C LYS A 11 -2.89 48.47 2.24
N LYS A 12 -3.35 49.70 2.05
CA LYS A 12 -2.70 50.88 2.64
C LYS A 12 -2.77 50.83 4.16
N PHE A 13 -3.92 50.48 4.73
CA PHE A 13 -4.12 50.33 6.17
C PHE A 13 -3.19 49.27 6.79
N PHE A 14 -3.04 48.11 6.14
CA PHE A 14 -2.12 47.06 6.59
C PHE A 14 -0.65 47.41 6.39
N SER A 15 -0.32 48.22 5.38
CA SER A 15 1.05 48.71 5.18
C SER A 15 1.46 49.75 6.22
N GLU A 16 0.52 50.60 6.63
CA GLU A 16 0.75 51.72 7.53
C GLU A 16 0.68 51.29 9.01
N ASN A 17 -0.09 50.23 9.33
CA ASN A 17 -0.21 49.66 10.68
C ASN A 17 0.42 48.27 10.79
N ARG A 18 1.53 48.04 10.08
CA ARG A 18 2.25 46.76 10.16
C ARG A 18 2.95 46.65 11.51
N ILE A 19 2.28 46.04 12.48
CA ILE A 19 2.91 45.65 13.74
C ILE A 19 3.80 44.45 13.42
N ASP A 20 5.10 44.68 13.33
CA ASP A 20 6.09 43.61 13.30
C ASP A 20 6.10 42.92 14.66
N VAL A 21 5.17 41.98 14.85
CA VAL A 21 5.12 41.13 16.03
C VAL A 21 6.34 40.22 15.96
N PRO A 22 7.32 40.34 16.88
CA PRO A 22 8.43 39.40 16.91
C PRO A 22 7.86 38.00 17.21
N ASP A 23 8.19 37.03 16.36
CA ASP A 23 7.84 35.63 16.61
C ASP A 23 8.69 35.13 17.79
N ASN A 24 8.23 35.43 19.01
CA ASN A 24 8.84 35.09 20.30
C ASN A 24 8.78 33.57 20.56
N GLY A 25 9.09 32.76 19.56
CA GLY A 25 8.96 31.30 19.54
C GLY A 25 7.52 30.81 19.50
N PHE A 26 6.55 31.65 19.10
CA PHE A 26 5.15 31.26 18.98
C PHE A 26 4.98 30.17 17.93
N SER A 27 5.52 30.36 16.71
CA SER A 27 5.44 29.36 15.65
C SER A 27 6.06 28.03 16.07
N LYS A 28 7.21 28.07 16.79
CA LYS A 28 7.87 26.88 17.32
C LYS A 28 7.03 26.17 18.39
N ARG A 29 6.36 26.92 19.27
CA ARG A 29 5.43 26.36 20.27
C ARG A 29 4.17 25.77 19.63
N VAL A 30 3.64 26.39 18.57
CA VAL A 30 2.48 25.90 17.81
C VAL A 30 2.83 24.65 17.02
N MET A 31 3.93 24.67 16.26
CA MET A 31 4.42 23.51 15.49
C MET A 31 4.74 22.31 16.38
N ARG A 32 5.21 22.53 17.60
CA ARG A 32 5.48 21.45 18.56
C ARG A 32 4.21 20.88 19.21
N ARG A 33 3.10 21.63 19.20
CA ARG A 33 1.77 21.15 19.59
C ARG A 33 1.03 20.43 18.45
N LEU A 34 1.53 20.50 17.20
CA LEU A 34 0.97 19.68 16.13
C LEU A 34 1.23 18.19 16.43
N PRO A 35 0.21 17.33 16.36
CA PRO A 35 0.29 15.93 16.79
C PRO A 35 1.11 15.07 15.81
N ASN A 36 2.43 15.24 15.82
CA ASN A 36 3.37 14.32 15.16
C ASN A 36 3.44 12.95 15.87
N ARG A 37 2.81 12.82 17.05
CA ARG A 37 2.76 11.57 17.82
C ARG A 37 1.81 10.53 17.19
N THR A 38 0.77 10.96 16.49
CA THR A 38 -0.22 10.08 15.84
C THR A 38 0.41 9.18 14.78
N ARG A 39 1.41 9.67 14.03
CA ARG A 39 2.14 8.87 13.01
C ARG A 39 3.00 7.74 13.59
N ARG A 40 3.35 7.78 14.87
CA ARG A 40 4.08 6.69 15.52
C ARG A 40 3.11 5.64 16.06
N ILE A 41 1.98 6.09 16.61
CA ILE A 41 0.92 5.22 17.12
C ILE A 41 0.29 4.41 15.97
N SER A 42 0.03 5.05 14.82
CA SER A 42 -0.51 4.35 13.65
C SER A 42 0.45 3.26 13.15
N ARG A 43 1.75 3.55 13.10
CA ARG A 43 2.77 2.57 12.70
C ARG A 43 2.88 1.40 13.68
N LEU A 44 2.83 1.68 14.99
CA LEU A 44 2.81 0.62 16.00
C LEU A 44 1.58 -0.27 15.84
N TRP A 45 0.42 0.34 15.58
CA TRP A 45 -0.81 -0.41 15.35
C TRP A 45 -0.73 -1.32 14.12
N THR A 46 -0.20 -0.82 13.00
CA THR A 46 -0.01 -1.64 11.81
C THR A 46 0.95 -2.80 12.06
N VAL A 47 2.04 -2.59 12.80
CA VAL A 47 2.99 -3.66 13.16
C VAL A 47 2.30 -4.72 14.03
N ILE A 48 1.51 -4.30 15.01
CA ILE A 48 0.75 -5.22 15.87
C ILE A 48 -0.22 -6.06 15.02
N CYS A 49 -0.98 -5.44 14.11
CA CYS A 49 -1.89 -6.16 13.23
C CYS A 49 -1.17 -7.19 12.34
N VAL A 50 -0.01 -6.83 11.78
CA VAL A 50 0.79 -7.74 10.94
C VAL A 50 1.29 -8.93 11.76
N VAL A 51 1.80 -8.69 12.97
CA VAL A 51 2.29 -9.75 13.86
C VAL A 51 1.15 -10.71 14.23
N ILE A 52 -0.04 -10.19 14.56
CA ILE A 52 -1.22 -11.01 14.85
C ILE A 52 -1.60 -11.87 13.63
N GLY A 53 -1.64 -11.28 12.43
CA GLY A 53 -1.92 -12.03 11.21
C GLY A 53 -0.92 -13.16 10.97
N LEU A 54 0.37 -12.89 11.20
CA LEU A 54 1.43 -13.87 11.02
C LEU A 54 1.37 -15.00 12.06
N LEU A 55 1.04 -14.67 13.31
CA LEU A 55 0.81 -15.68 14.36
C LEU A 55 -0.36 -16.60 14.04
N ILE A 56 -1.49 -16.04 13.60
CA ILE A 56 -2.67 -16.82 13.18
C ILE A 56 -2.31 -17.71 11.99
N PHE A 57 -1.55 -17.18 11.03
CA PHE A 57 -1.11 -17.91 9.85
C PHE A 57 -0.21 -19.11 10.20
N VAL A 58 0.76 -18.91 11.10
CA VAL A 58 1.65 -19.97 11.58
C VAL A 58 0.88 -21.00 12.42
N HIS A 59 -0.01 -20.55 13.31
CA HIS A 59 -0.80 -21.44 14.17
C HIS A 59 -1.71 -22.36 13.36
N ASN A 60 -2.36 -21.84 12.32
CA ASN A 60 -3.22 -22.62 11.43
C ASN A 60 -2.44 -23.52 10.45
N LYS A 61 -1.11 -23.64 10.60
CA LYS A 61 -0.24 -24.34 9.65
C LYS A 61 -0.55 -23.91 8.20
N GLY A 62 -0.79 -22.62 7.97
CA GLY A 62 -1.21 -22.10 6.67
C GLY A 62 -0.25 -22.48 5.55
N LEU A 63 1.05 -22.53 5.86
CA LEU A 63 2.08 -23.04 4.95
C LEU A 63 1.92 -24.53 4.62
N THR A 64 1.59 -25.37 5.60
CA THR A 64 1.35 -26.79 5.36
C THR A 64 0.15 -27.00 4.45
N VAL A 65 -0.95 -26.27 4.65
CA VAL A 65 -2.12 -26.33 3.76
C VAL A 65 -1.76 -25.87 2.34
N LEU A 66 -0.99 -24.79 2.22
CA LEU A 66 -0.56 -24.27 0.92
C LEU A 66 0.31 -25.28 0.17
N VAL A 67 1.31 -25.86 0.84
CA VAL A 67 2.20 -26.88 0.25
C VAL A 67 1.41 -28.14 -0.12
N SER A 68 0.53 -28.63 0.77
CA SER A 68 -0.30 -29.79 0.47
C SER A 68 -1.25 -29.56 -0.71
N CYS A 69 -1.79 -28.36 -0.85
CA CYS A 69 -2.62 -28.01 -2.01
C CYS A 69 -1.80 -27.97 -3.29
N PHE A 70 -0.57 -27.44 -3.23
CA PHE A 70 0.36 -27.45 -4.35
C PHE A 70 0.74 -28.87 -4.78
N ASP A 71 1.10 -29.73 -3.82
CA ASP A 71 1.42 -31.13 -4.07
C ASP A 71 0.23 -31.90 -4.64
N SER A 72 -0.99 -31.62 -4.17
CA SER A 72 -2.22 -32.24 -4.68
C SER A 72 -2.51 -31.84 -6.13
N ILE A 73 -2.30 -30.57 -6.47
CA ILE A 73 -2.46 -30.09 -7.84
C ILE A 73 -1.38 -30.72 -8.73
N LEU A 74 -0.12 -30.71 -8.29
CA LEU A 74 1.00 -31.23 -9.06
C LEU A 74 0.86 -32.74 -9.32
N SER A 75 0.54 -33.52 -8.29
CA SER A 75 0.32 -34.95 -8.40
C SER A 75 -0.92 -35.29 -9.22
N GLY A 76 -2.03 -34.55 -9.07
CA GLY A 76 -3.22 -34.72 -9.90
C GLY A 76 -2.94 -34.44 -11.38
N MET A 77 -2.17 -33.40 -11.69
CA MET A 77 -1.79 -33.07 -13.06
C MET A 77 -0.85 -34.11 -13.67
N LEU A 78 0.12 -34.63 -12.90
CA LEU A 78 1.01 -35.71 -13.33
C LEU A 78 0.24 -37.01 -13.59
N ALA A 79 -0.72 -37.36 -12.73
CA ALA A 79 -1.56 -38.54 -12.90
C ALA A 79 -2.47 -38.42 -14.15
N HIS A 80 -3.02 -37.22 -14.41
CA HIS A 80 -3.80 -36.96 -15.62
C HIS A 80 -2.99 -37.09 -16.91
N HIS A 81 -1.70 -36.77 -16.87
CA HIS A 81 -0.79 -36.97 -18.01
C HIS A 81 -0.57 -38.46 -18.32
N GLU A 82 -0.39 -39.28 -17.29
CA GLU A 82 -0.18 -40.73 -17.44
C GLU A 82 -1.45 -41.45 -17.91
N GLN A 83 -2.62 -41.04 -17.40
CA GLN A 83 -3.89 -41.71 -17.71
C GLN A 83 -4.44 -41.41 -19.11
N LEU A 84 -4.13 -40.26 -19.72
CA LEU A 84 -4.59 -39.93 -21.07
C LEU A 84 -3.60 -40.33 -22.18
N ASN A 85 -2.32 -40.55 -21.87
CA ASN A 85 -1.23 -40.75 -22.83
C ASN A 85 -1.31 -39.79 -24.04
N ASN A 86 -1.71 -38.53 -23.78
CA ASN A 86 -2.09 -37.58 -24.81
C ASN A 86 -1.24 -36.30 -24.72
N PRO A 87 -0.40 -36.01 -25.73
CA PRO A 87 0.60 -34.93 -25.65
C PRO A 87 0.00 -33.52 -25.57
N TYR A 88 -1.28 -33.35 -25.92
CA TYR A 88 -1.95 -32.04 -25.89
C TYR A 88 -2.20 -31.48 -24.48
N VAL A 89 -2.29 -32.33 -23.45
CA VAL A 89 -2.48 -31.88 -22.05
C VAL A 89 -1.23 -31.19 -21.51
N LEU A 90 -0.06 -31.68 -21.90
CA LEU A 90 1.23 -31.04 -21.59
C LEU A 90 1.34 -29.67 -22.24
N LEU A 91 0.88 -29.57 -23.49
CA LEU A 91 0.96 -28.34 -24.29
C LEU A 91 0.03 -27.26 -23.75
N SER A 92 -1.19 -27.60 -23.35
CA SER A 92 -2.11 -26.65 -22.70
C SER A 92 -1.59 -26.19 -21.33
N MET A 93 -0.90 -27.05 -20.59
CA MET A 93 -0.27 -26.70 -19.31
C MET A 93 0.89 -25.71 -19.49
N VAL A 94 1.78 -25.96 -20.44
CA VAL A 94 2.89 -25.04 -20.78
C VAL A 94 2.35 -23.69 -21.26
N ALA A 95 1.28 -23.70 -22.08
CA ALA A 95 0.63 -22.47 -22.53
C ALA A 95 0.03 -21.69 -21.35
N GLY A 96 -0.66 -22.36 -20.41
CA GLY A 96 -1.20 -21.74 -19.20
C GLY A 96 -0.11 -21.09 -18.33
N CYS A 97 1.00 -21.80 -18.10
CA CYS A 97 2.15 -21.26 -17.36
C CYS A 97 2.79 -20.06 -18.08
N ALA A 98 2.93 -20.11 -19.41
CA ALA A 98 3.48 -19.02 -20.21
C ALA A 98 2.58 -17.77 -20.18
N LEU A 99 1.25 -17.94 -20.22
CA LEU A 99 0.30 -16.84 -20.09
C LEU A 99 0.35 -16.20 -18.69
N LEU A 100 0.39 -17.01 -17.63
CA LEU A 100 0.53 -16.51 -16.26
C LEU A 100 1.85 -15.77 -16.06
N TRP A 101 2.95 -16.31 -16.61
CA TRP A 101 4.25 -15.66 -16.60
C TRP A 101 4.24 -14.33 -17.37
N GLY A 102 3.63 -14.31 -18.55
CA GLY A 102 3.49 -13.12 -19.37
C GLY A 102 2.64 -12.02 -18.71
N ILE A 103 1.55 -12.39 -18.04
CA ILE A 103 0.72 -11.46 -17.26
C ILE A 103 1.52 -10.90 -16.08
N GLY A 104 2.31 -11.73 -15.40
CA GLY A 104 3.18 -11.29 -14.30
C GLY A 104 4.25 -10.30 -14.75
N LEU A 105 4.84 -10.50 -15.93
CA LEU A 105 5.77 -9.54 -16.55
C LEU A 105 5.06 -8.23 -16.93
N ALA A 106 3.87 -8.32 -17.53
CA ALA A 106 3.09 -7.15 -17.94
C ALA A 106 2.59 -6.30 -16.75
N VAL A 107 2.35 -6.92 -15.59
CA VAL A 107 2.04 -6.20 -14.33
C VAL A 107 3.28 -5.58 -13.71
N ARG A 108 4.46 -6.17 -13.89
CA ARG A 108 5.73 -5.68 -13.34
C ARG A 108 6.29 -4.47 -14.09
N GLU A 109 5.94 -4.29 -15.37
CA GLU A 109 6.35 -3.15 -16.19
C GLU A 109 5.43 -1.92 -16.08
N ARG A 110 4.32 -1.99 -15.33
CA ARG A 110 3.49 -0.81 -15.00
C ARG A 110 3.80 -0.28 -13.61
#